data_AF-A0A2E7PAM8-F1
#
_entry.id   AF-A0A2E7PAM8-F1
#
_cell.length_a   1.000
_cell.length_b   1.000
_cell.length_c   1.000
_cell.angle_alpha   90.00
_cell.angle_beta   90.00
_cell.angle_gamma   90.00
#
_symmetry.space_group_name_H-M   'P 1'
#
loop_
_entity.id
_entity.type
_entity.pdbx_description
1 polymer ?
#
loop_
_entity_poly.entity_id
_entity_poly.type
_entity_poly.pdbx_seq_one_letter_code
_entity_poly.pdbx_strand_id
1 'polypeptide(L)'
;MPYPFRYVPGCAVEYRGPTNTLGGRWVAVIRRGRDRGDQYRATVPFSEGPDAAAWAAVALFNAEGLTNRPRCEHWQVLGAALSMDGGDRYSYPVGPVSLADVLPAPAPRRPEA
;
A
#
# COMPACT_ATOMS: atom_id res chain seq x y z
N MET A 1 -1.63 -17.47 23.09
CA MET A 1 -0.95 -17.32 21.79
C MET A 1 -0.88 -15.83 21.45
N PRO A 2 0.32 -15.21 21.35
CA PRO A 2 0.40 -13.82 20.94
C PRO A 2 0.24 -13.75 19.41
N TYR A 3 -0.80 -13.06 18.94
CA TYR A 3 -1.03 -12.79 17.53
C TYR A 3 0.15 -11.96 16.96
N PRO A 4 0.97 -12.49 16.03
CA PRO A 4 2.17 -11.79 15.56
C PRO A 4 1.90 -10.59 14.65
N PHE A 5 0.63 -10.28 14.33
CA PHE A 5 0.25 -9.26 13.36
C PHE A 5 -0.61 -8.13 13.95
N ARG A 6 -0.34 -7.68 15.18
CA ARG A 6 -1.10 -6.55 15.78
C ARG A 6 -0.97 -5.23 15.00
N TYR A 7 0.04 -5.10 14.13
CA TYR A 7 0.24 -3.91 13.31
C TYR A 7 0.39 -4.33 11.85
N VAL A 8 -0.60 -3.92 11.06
CA VAL A 8 -0.59 -4.00 9.60
C VAL A 8 0.02 -2.68 9.10
N PRO A 9 1.29 -2.64 8.64
CA PRO A 9 1.88 -1.44 8.08
C PRO A 9 1.04 -0.99 6.87
N GLY A 10 0.44 0.19 6.96
CA GLY A 10 -0.25 0.79 5.81
C GLY A 10 0.75 1.16 4.71
N CYS A 11 0.29 1.16 3.46
CA CYS A 11 1.04 1.73 2.34
C CYS A 11 0.56 3.16 2.09
N ALA A 12 1.42 4.14 2.32
CA ALA A 12 1.12 5.53 2.03
C ALA A 12 1.59 5.85 0.61
N VAL A 13 0.69 6.39 -0.22
CA VAL A 13 0.99 6.83 -1.58
C VAL A 13 0.79 8.34 -1.68
N GLU A 14 1.75 9.03 -2.28
CA GLU A 14 1.73 10.49 -2.42
C GLU A 14 2.16 10.89 -3.83
N TYR A 15 1.44 11.83 -4.42
CA TYR A 15 1.82 12.50 -5.64
C TYR A 15 2.98 13.47 -5.38
N ARG A 16 3.99 13.44 -6.24
CA ARG A 16 5.15 14.34 -6.18
C ARG A 16 5.40 14.91 -7.55
N GLY A 17 5.44 16.24 -7.65
CA GLY A 17 5.79 16.96 -8.87
C GLY A 17 4.74 18.00 -9.26
N PRO A 18 4.95 18.71 -10.38
CA PRO A 18 3.97 19.64 -10.91
C PRO A 18 2.66 18.90 -11.25
N THR A 19 1.52 19.41 -10.79
CA THR A 19 0.20 18.77 -10.89
C THR A 19 -0.11 18.34 -12.33
N ASN A 20 -0.54 17.09 -12.53
CA ASN A 20 -1.07 16.54 -13.78
C ASN A 20 -0.22 16.79 -15.04
N THR A 21 1.11 16.77 -14.94
CA THR A 21 2.02 17.03 -16.07
C THR A 21 3.14 16.00 -16.18
N LEU A 22 3.75 15.92 -17.38
CA LEU A 22 4.96 15.13 -17.67
C LEU A 22 6.09 15.57 -16.71
N GLY A 23 6.35 14.76 -15.68
CA GLY A 23 7.28 15.07 -14.58
C GLY A 23 6.72 14.73 -13.20
N GLY A 24 5.39 14.57 -13.09
CA GLY A 24 4.72 14.01 -11.92
C GLY A 24 5.00 12.53 -11.71
N ARG A 25 5.03 12.11 -10.44
CA ARG A 25 5.21 10.71 -10.04
C ARG A 25 4.43 10.38 -8.79
N TRP A 26 3.99 9.13 -8.70
CA TRP A 26 3.42 8.57 -7.48
C TRP A 26 4.53 7.89 -6.69
N VAL A 27 4.61 8.20 -5.39
CA VAL A 27 5.60 7.63 -4.48
C VAL A 27 4.85 6.85 -3.41
N ALA A 28 5.09 5.54 -3.36
CA ALA A 28 4.51 4.65 -2.38
C ALA A 28 5.54 4.26 -1.32
N VAL A 29 5.14 4.22 -0.05
CA VAL A 29 5.99 3.84 1.08
C VAL A 29 5.25 2.91 2.01
N ILE A 30 5.83 1.73 2.27
CA ILE A 30 5.44 0.83 3.36
C ILE A 30 6.47 0.98 4.48
N ARG A 31 6.03 1.19 5.72
CA ARG A 31 6.91 1.29 6.89
C ARG A 31 6.63 0.15 7.86
N ARG A 32 7.57 -0.79 8.00
CA ARG A 32 7.47 -1.94 8.91
C ARG A 32 7.94 -1.63 10.34
N GLY A 33 8.73 -0.57 10.50
CA GLY A 33 9.40 -0.24 11.74
C GLY A 33 9.84 1.21 11.79
N ARG A 34 10.70 1.52 12.76
CA ARG A 34 11.13 2.90 13.06
C ARG A 34 12.31 3.34 12.19
N ASP A 35 13.11 2.39 11.71
CA ASP A 35 14.36 2.68 11.03
C ASP A 35 14.18 2.86 9.53
N ARG A 36 15.16 3.53 8.90
CA ARG A 36 15.15 3.77 7.45
C ARG A 36 15.26 2.46 6.64
N GLY A 37 15.86 1.42 7.21
CA GLY A 37 15.91 0.08 6.63
C GLY A 37 14.56 -0.64 6.63
N ASP A 38 13.60 -0.20 7.44
CA ASP A 38 12.25 -0.77 7.49
C ASP A 38 11.26 -0.05 6.55
N GLN A 39 11.78 0.70 5.57
CA GLN A 39 10.98 1.48 4.63
C GLN A 39 11.15 0.97 3.21
N TYR A 40 10.04 0.55 2.62
CA TYR A 40 9.97 0.04 1.26
C TYR A 40 9.35 1.10 0.39
N ARG A 41 10.14 1.65 -0.52
CA ARG A 41 9.74 2.79 -1.33
C ARG A 41 9.74 2.42 -2.81
N ALA A 42 8.58 2.61 -3.45
CA ALA A 42 8.43 2.52 -4.89
C ALA A 42 8.07 3.88 -5.49
N THR A 43 8.37 4.05 -6.77
CA THR A 43 8.03 5.27 -7.51
C THR A 43 7.63 4.89 -8.92
N VAL A 44 6.47 5.39 -9.36
CA VAL A 44 5.95 5.15 -10.70
C VAL A 44 5.58 6.50 -11.35
N PRO A 45 5.60 6.60 -12.70
CA PRO A 45 5.11 7.77 -13.42
C PRO A 45 3.66 8.13 -13.07
N PHE A 46 3.31 9.42 -13.19
CA PHE A 46 1.93 9.90 -13.00
C PHE A 46 0.88 9.07 -13.75
N SER A 47 1.17 8.70 -15.00
CA SER A 47 0.26 7.97 -15.89
C SER A 47 -0.10 6.57 -15.41
N GLU A 48 0.70 5.97 -14.53
CA GLU A 48 0.41 4.64 -13.97
C GLU A 48 -0.54 4.71 -12.76
N GLY A 49 -0.69 5.89 -12.17
CA GLY A 49 -1.61 6.10 -11.06
C GLY A 49 -1.10 5.63 -9.69
N PRO A 50 -1.87 5.91 -8.63
CA PRO A 50 -1.49 5.59 -7.26
C PRO A 50 -1.56 4.08 -6.94
N ASP A 51 -2.46 3.33 -7.59
CA ASP A 51 -2.60 1.87 -7.40
C ASP A 51 -1.34 1.12 -7.82
N ALA A 52 -0.79 1.48 -8.98
CA ALA A 52 0.47 0.91 -9.49
C ALA A 52 1.63 1.17 -8.54
N ALA A 53 1.67 2.37 -7.93
CA ALA A 53 2.67 2.72 -6.93
C ALA A 53 2.56 1.80 -5.69
N ALA A 54 1.35 1.59 -5.18
CA ALA A 54 1.11 0.71 -4.03
C ALA A 54 1.53 -0.73 -4.32
N TRP A 55 1.14 -1.28 -5.48
CA TRP A 55 1.56 -2.62 -5.90
C TRP A 55 3.08 -2.75 -6.03
N ALA A 56 3.75 -1.75 -6.60
CA ALA A 56 5.21 -1.75 -6.70
C ALA A 56 5.89 -1.75 -5.32
N ALA A 57 5.36 -0.99 -4.33
CA ALA A 57 5.89 -1.00 -2.97
C ALA A 57 5.68 -2.35 -2.28
N VAL A 58 4.53 -2.99 -2.47
CA VAL A 58 4.26 -4.35 -1.97
C VAL A 58 5.19 -5.38 -2.62
N ALA A 59 5.47 -5.27 -3.91
CA ALA A 59 6.42 -6.15 -4.59
C ALA A 59 7.83 -6.03 -4.00
N LEU A 60 8.31 -4.81 -3.72
CA LEU A 60 9.59 -4.58 -3.04
C LEU A 60 9.59 -5.16 -1.61
N PHE A 61 8.49 -4.99 -0.87
CA PHE A 61 8.31 -5.57 0.46
C PHE A 61 8.43 -7.10 0.45
N ASN A 62 7.73 -7.74 -0.48
CA ASN A 62 7.74 -9.20 -0.63
C ASN A 62 9.11 -9.73 -1.09
N ALA A 63 9.86 -8.97 -1.89
CA ALA A 63 11.19 -9.37 -2.37
C ALA A 63 12.23 -9.47 -1.24
N GLU A 64 12.18 -8.61 -0.21
CA GLU A 64 13.10 -8.68 0.93
C GLU A 64 12.87 -9.94 1.79
N GLY A 65 11.60 -10.37 1.91
CA GLY A 65 11.17 -11.55 2.66
C GLY A 65 11.76 -12.89 2.20
N LEU A 66 12.47 -12.92 1.07
CA LEU A 66 13.13 -14.11 0.51
C LEU A 66 14.53 -14.38 1.09
N THR A 67 15.12 -13.45 1.85
CA THR A 67 16.57 -13.52 2.12
C THR A 67 17.02 -14.08 3.47
N ASN A 68 16.22 -14.14 4.55
CA ASN A 68 16.71 -14.72 5.82
C ASN A 68 15.68 -15.02 6.93
N ARG A 69 14.36 -15.03 6.67
CA ARG A 69 13.35 -15.31 7.71
C ARG A 69 12.33 -16.35 7.24
N PRO A 70 11.84 -17.23 8.13
CA PRO A 70 10.87 -18.25 7.76
C PRO A 70 9.60 -17.56 7.24
N ARG A 71 9.38 -17.71 5.92
CA ARG A 71 8.16 -17.37 5.15
C ARG A 71 7.33 -16.26 5.80
N CYS A 72 7.77 -15.00 5.66
CA CYS A 72 6.79 -13.93 5.70
C CYS A 72 5.77 -14.25 4.60
N GLU A 73 4.52 -14.50 5.00
CA GLU A 73 3.42 -14.71 4.08
C GLU A 73 3.40 -13.60 3.04
N HIS A 74 3.04 -13.91 1.78
CA HIS A 74 2.97 -12.90 0.72
C HIS A 74 2.00 -11.79 1.12
N TRP A 75 2.39 -10.53 0.89
CA TRP A 75 1.55 -9.36 1.17
C TRP A 75 0.85 -8.89 -0.10
N GLN A 76 -0.34 -8.33 0.07
CA GLN A 76 -1.12 -7.72 -1.01
C GLN A 76 -1.85 -6.46 -0.52
N VAL A 77 -2.37 -5.68 -1.47
CA VAL A 77 -3.35 -4.62 -1.19
C VAL A 77 -4.69 -5.29 -0.88
N LEU A 78 -5.26 -4.99 0.29
CA LEU A 78 -6.41 -5.71 0.84
C LEU A 78 -7.77 -5.08 0.52
N GLY A 79 -7.79 -3.87 -0.03
CA GLY A 79 -9.05 -3.14 -0.24
C GLY A 79 -8.85 -1.77 -0.86
N ALA A 80 -9.91 -0.98 -0.83
CA ALA A 80 -9.93 0.35 -1.42
C ALA A 80 -8.97 1.31 -0.70
N ALA A 81 -8.39 2.22 -1.48
CA ALA A 81 -7.58 3.30 -0.97
C ALA A 81 -8.43 4.34 -0.23
N LEU A 82 -7.95 4.82 0.92
CA LEU A 82 -8.47 5.99 1.58
C LEU A 82 -7.77 7.24 1.02
N SER A 83 -8.50 8.10 0.31
CA SER A 83 -8.01 9.45 -0.03
C SER A 83 -7.95 10.31 1.24
N MET A 84 -6.78 10.89 1.53
CA MET A 84 -6.55 11.64 2.77
C MET A 84 -6.71 13.16 2.60
N ASP A 85 -6.54 13.67 1.39
CA ASP A 85 -6.56 15.11 1.07
C ASP A 85 -7.38 15.45 -0.18
N GLY A 86 -8.11 14.48 -0.74
CA GLY A 86 -8.96 14.69 -1.91
C GLY A 86 -8.28 14.46 -3.26
N GLY A 87 -7.01 14.01 -3.31
CA GLY A 87 -6.47 13.56 -4.59
C GLY A 87 -4.98 13.24 -4.68
N ASP A 88 -4.15 13.82 -3.81
CA ASP A 88 -2.69 13.73 -3.92
C ASP A 88 -2.10 12.74 -2.93
N ARG A 89 -2.85 12.33 -1.90
CA ARG A 89 -2.38 11.40 -0.89
C ARG A 89 -3.42 10.33 -0.58
N TYR A 90 -2.97 9.08 -0.63
CA TYR A 90 -3.78 7.89 -0.40
C TYR A 90 -3.14 6.99 0.64
N SER A 91 -3.98 6.28 1.39
CA SER A 91 -3.56 5.21 2.28
C SER A 91 -4.19 3.91 1.81
N TYR A 92 -3.36 2.93 1.46
CA TYR A 92 -3.78 1.60 1.04
C TYR A 92 -3.64 0.61 2.21
N PRO A 93 -4.69 -0.14 2.55
CA PRO A 93 -4.55 -1.26 3.46
C PRO A 93 -3.73 -2.35 2.75
N VAL A 94 -2.58 -2.72 3.30
CA VAL A 94 -1.74 -3.81 2.77
C VAL A 94 -1.47 -4.81 3.87
N GLY A 95 -1.53 -6.10 3.59
CA GLY A 95 -1.37 -7.13 4.62
C GLY A 95 -1.12 -8.50 4.03
N PRO A 96 -0.88 -9.51 4.89
CA PRO A 96 -0.71 -10.89 4.44
C PRO A 96 -1.97 -11.39 3.72
N VAL A 97 -1.79 -12.26 2.73
CA VAL A 97 -2.89 -12.80 1.92
C VAL A 97 -3.99 -13.45 2.78
N SER A 98 -3.64 -14.14 3.86
CA SER A 98 -4.58 -14.74 4.83
C SER A 98 -5.54 -13.75 5.47
N LEU A 99 -5.22 -12.46 5.49
CA LEU A 99 -6.09 -11.42 6.05
C LEU A 99 -7.11 -10.91 5.03
N ALA A 100 -6.92 -11.16 3.73
CA ALA A 100 -7.85 -10.72 2.69
C ALA A 100 -9.21 -11.43 2.81
N ASP A 101 -9.24 -12.69 3.24
CA ASP A 101 -10.47 -13.45 3.46
C ASP A 101 -11.31 -12.92 4.63
N VAL A 102 -10.72 -12.06 5.49
CA VAL A 102 -11.36 -11.50 6.69
C VAL A 102 -11.97 -10.11 6.43
N LEU A 103 -11.75 -9.51 5.25
CA LEU A 103 -12.28 -8.18 4.91
C LEU A 103 -13.43 -8.27 3.88
N PRO A 104 -14.68 -8.48 4.31
CA PRO A 104 -15.83 -8.26 3.45
C PRO A 104 -16.33 -6.82 3.66
N ALA A 105 -16.29 -6.00 2.61
CA ALA A 105 -17.42 -5.12 2.31
C ALA A 105 -17.22 -4.47 0.92
N PRO A 106 -18.05 -4.82 -0.09
CA PRO A 106 -18.29 -3.89 -1.18
C PRO A 106 -18.86 -2.59 -0.59
N ALA A 107 -18.51 -1.46 -1.20
CA ALA A 107 -19.00 -0.14 -0.79
C ALA A 107 -20.52 -0.15 -0.61
N PRO A 108 -21.06 0.55 0.42
CA PRO A 108 -22.51 0.66 0.58
C PRO A 108 -23.11 1.24 -0.70
N ARG A 109 -24.06 0.53 -1.30
CA ARG A 109 -24.80 1.05 -2.46
C ARG A 109 -25.47 2.36 -2.05
N ARG A 110 -25.26 3.41 -2.84
CA ARG A 110 -26.03 4.66 -2.68
C ARG A 110 -27.51 4.30 -2.76
N PRO A 111 -28.37 4.78 -1.84
CA PRO A 111 -29.80 4.73 -2.07
C PRO A 111 -30.10 5.54 -3.33
N GLU A 112 -30.79 4.92 -4.28
CA GLU A 112 -31.39 5.63 -5.43
C GLU A 112 -32.39 6.64 -4.88
N ALA A 113 -32.32 7.87 -5.40
CA ALA A 113 -33.20 8.98 -5.05
C ALA A 113 -34.54 8.87 -5.80
#